data_AF-A0AA86QVH4-F1
#
_entry.id   AF-A0AA86QVH4-F1
#
_cell.length_a   1.000
_cell.length_b   1.000
_cell.length_c   1.000
_cell.angle_alpha   90.00
_cell.angle_beta   90.00
_cell.angle_gamma   90.00
#
_symmetry.space_group_name_H-M   'P 1'
#
loop_
_entity.id
_entity.type
_entity.pdbx_description
1 polymer ?
#
loop_
_entity_poly.entity_id
_entity_poly.type
_entity_poly.pdbx_seq_one_letter_code
_entity_poly.pdbx_strand_id
1 'polypeptide(L)'
;MGHVLTINNQQFSCFLRHQVQFVCNQIFVSDYHMSMVFQKLSNAQRQQCWQNMSILLNKTCQQVKDFYYNSWVRQFSPDLNQFKEELVQLIEETKSQCEEKETARKVCDQFIQRYKHFDFNMKAINQYVRKLILKPQQDIEYRVFV
;
A
#
# COMPACT_ATOMS: atom_id res chain seq x y z
N MET A 1 -27.53 19.53 13.27
CA MET A 1 -27.10 18.25 12.67
C MET A 1 -26.06 18.56 11.60
N GLY A 2 -24.77 18.39 11.92
CA GLY A 2 -23.69 18.70 10.97
C GLY A 2 -23.50 17.52 10.03
N HIS A 3 -23.78 17.70 8.74
CA HIS A 3 -23.37 16.74 7.72
C HIS A 3 -21.84 16.66 7.74
N VAL A 4 -21.29 15.56 8.26
CA VAL A 4 -19.87 15.25 8.12
C VAL A 4 -19.66 15.01 6.63
N LEU A 5 -19.13 16.03 5.92
CA LEU A 5 -18.77 15.91 4.52
C LEU A 5 -17.73 14.79 4.38
N THR A 6 -18.15 13.61 3.93
CA THR A 6 -17.26 12.49 3.68
C THR A 6 -16.49 12.79 2.40
N ILE A 7 -15.16 12.73 2.47
CA ILE A 7 -14.32 12.85 1.27
C ILE A 7 -14.62 11.62 0.40
N ASN A 8 -14.97 11.80 -0.89
CA ASN A 8 -15.15 10.68 -1.82
C ASN A 8 -13.90 10.50 -2.70
N ASN A 9 -13.68 9.27 -3.20
CA ASN A 9 -12.46 8.92 -3.94
C ASN A 9 -12.29 9.70 -5.25
N GLN A 10 -13.38 10.03 -5.94
CA GLN A 10 -13.35 10.74 -7.21
C GLN A 10 -12.92 12.20 -7.03
N GLN A 11 -13.52 12.90 -6.07
CA GLN A 11 -13.17 14.28 -5.70
C GLN A 11 -11.72 14.35 -5.20
N PHE A 12 -11.34 13.41 -4.33
CA PHE A 12 -9.97 13.35 -3.83
C PHE A 12 -8.96 13.13 -4.96
N SER A 13 -9.24 12.19 -5.87
CA SER A 13 -8.37 11.92 -7.03
C SER A 13 -8.22 13.15 -7.92
N CYS A 14 -9.33 13.83 -8.24
CA CYS A 14 -9.33 15.03 -9.07
C CYS A 14 -8.46 16.15 -8.47
N PHE A 15 -8.62 16.43 -7.17
CA PHE A 15 -7.83 17.47 -6.50
C PHE A 15 -6.37 17.07 -6.36
N LEU A 16 -6.09 15.83 -5.96
CA LEU A 16 -4.71 15.35 -5.88
C LEU A 16 -4.04 15.46 -7.25
N ARG A 17 -4.70 15.03 -8.32
CA ARG A 17 -4.21 15.14 -9.70
C ARG A 17 -3.81 16.56 -10.05
N HIS A 18 -4.68 17.52 -9.81
CA HIS A 18 -4.38 18.93 -10.05
C HIS A 18 -3.13 19.40 -9.27
N GLN A 19 -3.02 19.03 -7.98
CA GLN A 19 -1.87 19.42 -7.15
C GLN A 19 -0.57 18.77 -7.62
N VAL A 20 -0.56 17.46 -7.89
CA VAL A 20 0.66 16.78 -8.35
C VAL A 20 1.05 17.22 -9.76
N GLN A 21 0.08 17.50 -10.64
CA GLN A 21 0.34 18.08 -11.96
C GLN A 21 1.01 19.45 -11.85
N PHE A 22 0.52 20.31 -10.95
CA PHE A 22 1.10 21.63 -10.73
C PHE A 22 2.57 21.54 -10.25
N VAL A 23 2.89 20.55 -9.41
CA VAL A 23 4.25 20.38 -8.86
C VAL A 23 5.21 19.66 -9.81
N CYS A 24 4.74 18.65 -10.54
CA CYS A 24 5.59 17.79 -11.38
C CYS A 24 5.56 18.13 -12.87
N ASN A 25 4.56 18.87 -13.33
CA ASN A 25 4.26 19.09 -14.75
C ASN A 25 4.19 17.77 -15.56
N GLN A 26 3.59 16.73 -14.98
CA GLN A 26 3.47 15.39 -15.58
C GLN A 26 2.02 14.98 -15.80
N ILE A 27 1.73 14.27 -16.89
CA ILE A 27 0.42 13.68 -17.15
C ILE A 27 0.38 12.26 -16.56
N PHE A 28 -0.68 11.94 -15.81
CA PHE A 28 -0.85 10.63 -15.18
C PHE A 28 -1.81 9.74 -15.96
N VAL A 29 -1.29 8.58 -16.40
CA VAL A 29 -2.05 7.52 -17.10
C VAL A 29 -3.15 6.91 -16.20
N SER A 30 -2.91 6.81 -14.90
CA SER A 30 -3.86 6.27 -13.92
C SER A 30 -3.67 6.88 -12.54
N ASP A 31 -4.66 6.68 -11.67
CA ASP A 31 -4.60 7.14 -10.27
C ASP A 31 -3.53 6.40 -9.46
N TYR A 32 -3.27 5.13 -9.78
CA TYR A 32 -2.13 4.38 -9.23
C TYR A 32 -0.79 4.98 -9.67
N HIS A 33 -0.64 5.34 -10.95
CA HIS A 33 0.58 6.01 -11.42
C HIS A 33 0.79 7.34 -10.70
N MET A 34 -0.28 8.10 -10.49
CA MET A 34 -0.25 9.34 -9.71
C MET A 34 0.17 9.10 -8.26
N SER A 35 -0.34 8.05 -7.58
CA SER A 35 0.07 7.76 -6.20
C SER A 35 1.56 7.43 -6.09
N MET A 36 2.10 6.69 -7.05
CA MET A 36 3.53 6.37 -7.14
C MET A 36 4.39 7.63 -7.32
N VAL A 37 3.99 8.54 -8.23
CA VAL A 37 4.70 9.81 -8.44
C VAL A 37 4.61 10.70 -7.20
N PHE A 38 3.43 10.79 -6.59
CA PHE A 38 3.22 11.56 -5.38
C PHE A 38 4.12 11.09 -4.23
N GLN A 39 4.32 9.78 -4.07
CA GLN A 39 5.22 9.22 -3.05
C GLN A 39 6.71 9.56 -3.31
N LYS A 40 7.10 9.84 -4.55
CA LYS A 40 8.47 10.24 -4.92
C LYS A 40 8.76 11.73 -4.74
N LEU A 41 7.73 12.53 -4.47
CA LEU A 41 7.91 13.95 -4.16
C LEU A 41 8.71 14.15 -2.87
N SER A 42 9.47 15.24 -2.83
CA SER A 42 10.14 15.68 -1.60
C SER A 42 9.14 15.97 -0.48
N ASN A 43 9.59 15.92 0.77
CA ASN A 43 8.73 16.21 1.92
C ASN A 43 8.07 17.60 1.84
N ALA A 44 8.82 18.61 1.38
CA ALA A 44 8.30 19.96 1.20
C ALA A 44 7.17 20.01 0.16
N GLN A 45 7.38 19.38 -1.00
CA GLN A 45 6.38 19.30 -2.07
C GLN A 45 5.11 18.56 -1.62
N ARG A 46 5.24 17.41 -0.94
CA ARG A 46 4.09 16.69 -0.40
C ARG A 46 3.32 17.52 0.61
N GLN A 47 4.04 18.22 1.49
CA GLN A 47 3.42 19.07 2.51
C GLN A 47 2.63 20.22 1.87
N GLN A 48 3.14 20.83 0.80
CA GLN A 48 2.43 21.84 0.02
C GLN A 48 1.13 21.26 -0.59
N CYS A 49 1.19 20.09 -1.21
CA CYS A 49 0.00 19.42 -1.74
C CYS A 49 -1.05 19.18 -0.64
N TRP A 50 -0.63 18.72 0.55
CA TRP A 50 -1.52 18.50 1.69
C TRP A 50 -2.19 19.77 2.21
N GLN A 51 -1.44 20.88 2.28
CA GLN A 51 -1.99 22.17 2.66
C GLN A 51 -3.03 22.66 1.64
N ASN A 52 -2.75 22.54 0.35
CA ASN A 52 -3.70 22.96 -0.68
C ASN A 52 -4.96 22.07 -0.68
N MET A 53 -4.79 20.75 -0.53
CA MET A 53 -5.92 19.83 -0.47
C MET A 53 -6.79 20.03 0.76
N SER A 54 -6.21 20.39 1.91
CA SER A 54 -6.97 20.64 3.14
C SER A 54 -7.90 21.85 2.99
N ILE A 55 -7.44 22.90 2.31
CA ILE A 55 -8.25 24.06 1.94
C ILE A 55 -9.37 23.66 0.97
N LEU A 56 -9.04 22.97 -0.13
CA LEU A 56 -10.01 22.58 -1.16
C LEU A 56 -11.12 21.64 -0.64
N LEU A 57 -10.76 20.73 0.26
CA LEU A 57 -11.70 19.76 0.84
C LEU A 57 -12.42 20.28 2.10
N ASN A 58 -12.04 21.47 2.59
CA ASN A 58 -12.49 22.00 3.88
C ASN A 58 -12.28 20.97 5.03
N LYS A 59 -11.05 20.47 5.14
CA LYS A 59 -10.62 19.45 6.12
C LYS A 59 -9.28 19.83 6.73
N THR A 60 -8.90 19.17 7.81
CA THR A 60 -7.54 19.32 8.34
C THR A 60 -6.54 18.54 7.47
N CYS A 61 -5.28 18.97 7.42
CA CYS A 61 -4.22 18.22 6.74
C CYS A 61 -4.13 16.77 7.23
N GLN A 62 -4.37 16.53 8.52
CA GLN A 62 -4.36 15.19 9.08
C GLN A 62 -5.48 14.32 8.50
N GLN A 63 -6.71 14.84 8.45
CA GLN A 63 -7.85 14.12 7.85
C GLN A 63 -7.62 13.78 6.37
N VAL A 64 -7.00 14.69 5.61
CA VAL A 64 -6.65 14.45 4.20
C VAL A 64 -5.59 13.36 4.07
N LYS A 65 -4.53 13.40 4.90
CA LYS A 65 -3.50 12.36 4.95
C LYS A 65 -4.07 11.00 5.34
N ASP A 66 -4.91 10.97 6.37
CA ASP A 66 -5.54 9.74 6.84
C ASP A 66 -6.43 9.15 5.74
N PHE A 67 -7.21 9.97 5.04
CA PHE A 67 -8.01 9.51 3.91
C PHE A 67 -7.14 8.98 2.76
N TYR A 68 -6.04 9.66 2.44
CA TYR A 68 -5.09 9.22 1.43
C TYR A 68 -4.57 7.80 1.74
N TYR A 69 -4.00 7.58 2.92
CA TYR A 69 -3.37 6.31 3.26
C TYR A 69 -4.36 5.19 3.57
N ASN A 70 -5.49 5.50 4.23
CA ASN A 70 -6.41 4.48 4.74
C ASN A 70 -7.55 4.14 3.78
N SER A 71 -7.87 5.00 2.81
CA SER A 71 -8.99 4.79 1.90
C SER A 71 -8.54 4.83 0.45
N TRP A 72 -7.95 5.93 0.01
CA TRP A 72 -7.68 6.15 -1.41
C TRP A 72 -6.51 5.30 -1.93
N VAL A 73 -5.39 5.21 -1.21
CA VAL A 73 -4.25 4.37 -1.64
C VAL A 73 -4.59 2.88 -1.54
N ARG A 74 -5.39 2.47 -0.55
CA ARG A 74 -5.80 1.07 -0.37
C ARG A 74 -6.56 0.50 -1.55
N GLN A 75 -7.25 1.33 -2.34
CA GLN A 75 -7.96 0.86 -3.54
C GLN A 75 -7.01 0.38 -4.66
N PHE A 76 -5.72 0.75 -4.60
CA PHE A 76 -4.70 0.32 -5.56
C PHE A 76 -3.78 -0.76 -5.03
N SER A 77 -3.76 -0.98 -3.71
CA SER A 77 -3.09 -2.14 -3.14
C SER A 77 -4.01 -3.34 -3.35
N PRO A 78 -3.53 -4.42 -3.99
CA PRO A 78 -4.26 -5.68 -4.03
C PRO A 78 -4.60 -6.09 -2.60
N ASP A 79 -5.74 -6.76 -2.43
CA ASP A 79 -6.25 -7.08 -1.10
C ASP A 79 -5.13 -7.76 -0.30
N LEU A 80 -4.66 -7.10 0.76
CA LEU A 80 -3.56 -7.63 1.56
C LEU A 80 -3.93 -9.00 2.12
N ASN A 81 -5.23 -9.28 2.28
CA ASN A 81 -5.72 -10.59 2.67
C ASN A 81 -5.49 -11.62 1.56
N GLN A 82 -5.72 -11.27 0.29
CA GLN A 82 -5.43 -12.13 -0.85
C GLN A 82 -3.95 -12.49 -0.92
N PHE A 83 -3.04 -11.53 -0.73
CA PHE A 83 -1.60 -11.81 -0.68
C PHE A 83 -1.19 -12.67 0.50
N LYS A 84 -1.83 -12.50 1.66
CA LYS A 84 -1.55 -13.31 2.84
C LYS A 84 -2.04 -14.74 2.66
N GLU A 85 -3.24 -14.92 2.14
CA GLU A 85 -3.81 -16.24 1.81
C GLU A 85 -2.94 -16.96 0.79
N GLU A 86 -2.51 -16.25 -0.25
CA GLU A 86 -1.63 -16.82 -1.28
C GLU A 86 -0.24 -17.16 -0.73
N LEU A 87 0.32 -16.33 0.17
CA LEU A 87 1.56 -16.67 0.87
C LEU A 87 1.41 -17.90 1.76
N VAL A 88 0.26 -18.08 2.42
CA VAL A 88 -0.02 -19.29 3.21
C VAL A 88 -0.11 -20.52 2.29
N GLN A 89 -0.85 -20.43 1.19
CA GLN A 89 -0.95 -21.50 0.19
C GLN A 89 0.44 -21.88 -0.37
N LEU A 90 1.24 -20.89 -0.78
CA LEU A 90 2.60 -21.11 -1.27
C LEU A 90 3.51 -21.77 -0.22
N ILE A 91 3.35 -21.42 1.07
CA ILE A 91 4.09 -22.07 2.17
C ILE A 91 3.65 -23.54 2.30
N GLU A 92 2.36 -23.84 2.27
CA GLU A 92 1.86 -25.22 2.35
C GLU A 92 2.33 -26.08 1.17
N GLU A 93 2.20 -25.55 -0.05
CA GLU A 93 2.68 -26.19 -1.28
C GLU A 93 4.19 -26.44 -1.22
N THR A 94 4.98 -25.43 -0.82
CA THR A 94 6.44 -25.54 -0.77
C THR A 94 6.93 -26.40 0.40
N LYS A 95 6.22 -26.45 1.53
CA LYS A 95 6.50 -27.35 2.67
C LYS A 95 6.38 -28.82 2.25
N SER A 96 5.46 -29.15 1.34
CA SER A 96 5.31 -30.51 0.83
C SER A 96 6.47 -30.97 -0.07
N GLN A 97 7.28 -30.03 -0.57
CA GLN A 97 8.31 -30.29 -1.59
C GLN A 97 9.75 -30.02 -1.13
N CYS A 98 9.97 -29.34 0.01
CA CYS A 98 11.29 -28.86 0.44
C CYS A 98 11.48 -28.89 1.95
N GLU A 99 12.73 -29.02 2.40
CA GLU A 99 13.11 -28.88 3.81
C GLU A 99 12.82 -27.45 4.33
N GLU A 100 12.45 -27.37 5.61
CA GLU A 100 11.99 -26.14 6.29
C GLU A 100 12.96 -24.95 6.16
N LYS A 101 14.27 -25.24 6.07
CA LYS A 101 15.32 -24.21 5.92
C LYS A 101 15.29 -23.52 4.55
N GLU A 102 14.76 -24.15 3.52
CA GLU A 102 14.69 -23.60 2.15
C GLU A 102 13.32 -23.05 1.78
N THR A 103 12.26 -23.48 2.48
CA THR A 103 10.87 -23.09 2.20
C THR A 103 10.70 -21.57 2.16
N ALA A 104 11.24 -20.84 3.15
CA ALA A 104 11.07 -19.39 3.23
C ALA A 104 11.65 -18.66 2.00
N ARG A 105 12.80 -19.11 1.52
CA ARG A 105 13.48 -18.51 0.36
C ARG A 105 12.69 -18.77 -0.92
N LYS A 106 12.31 -20.03 -1.15
CA LYS A 106 11.54 -20.43 -2.36
C LYS A 106 10.17 -19.75 -2.43
N VAL A 107 9.47 -19.64 -1.30
CA VAL A 107 8.18 -18.92 -1.22
C VAL A 107 8.36 -17.43 -1.56
N CYS A 108 9.37 -16.78 -1.00
CA CYS A 108 9.65 -15.37 -1.34
C CYS A 108 9.97 -15.22 -2.83
N ASP A 109 10.83 -16.07 -3.37
CA ASP A 109 11.23 -16.02 -4.79
C ASP A 109 10.03 -16.25 -5.73
N GLN A 110 9.15 -17.22 -5.43
CA GLN A 110 7.93 -17.46 -6.20
C GLN A 110 6.94 -16.30 -6.10
N PHE A 111 6.76 -15.73 -4.91
CA PHE A 111 5.86 -14.60 -4.70
C PHE A 111 6.33 -13.35 -5.48
N ILE A 112 7.63 -13.05 -5.46
CA ILE A 112 8.22 -11.96 -6.25
C ILE A 112 8.06 -12.21 -7.74
N GLN A 113 8.31 -13.43 -8.20
CA GLN A 113 8.18 -13.75 -9.63
C GLN A 113 6.75 -13.58 -10.12
N ARG A 114 5.76 -13.92 -9.30
CA ARG A 114 4.34 -13.78 -9.60
C ARG A 114 3.89 -12.31 -9.63
N TYR A 115 4.53 -11.48 -8.81
CA TYR A 115 4.20 -10.07 -8.65
C TYR A 115 5.36 -9.13 -9.03
N LYS A 116 6.09 -9.45 -10.11
CA LYS A 116 7.24 -8.67 -10.60
C LYS A 116 6.97 -7.18 -10.83
N HIS A 117 5.71 -6.80 -11.01
CA HIS A 117 5.29 -5.42 -11.25
C HIS A 117 5.02 -4.62 -9.97
N PHE A 118 5.12 -5.25 -8.80
CA PHE A 118 4.92 -4.62 -7.50
C PHE A 118 6.26 -4.49 -6.77
N ASP A 119 6.50 -3.30 -6.22
CA ASP A 119 7.69 -3.00 -5.43
C ASP A 119 7.43 -3.39 -3.96
N PHE A 120 7.78 -4.63 -3.60
CA PHE A 120 7.61 -5.11 -2.24
C PHE A 120 8.86 -4.92 -1.39
N ASN A 121 8.66 -4.60 -0.11
CA ASN A 121 9.71 -4.68 0.87
C ASN A 121 10.06 -6.15 1.16
N MET A 122 11.15 -6.61 0.56
CA MET A 122 11.68 -7.96 0.71
C MET A 122 11.99 -8.38 2.14
N LYS A 123 12.46 -7.46 2.97
CA LYS A 123 12.72 -7.76 4.38
C LYS A 123 11.41 -8.02 5.13
N ALA A 124 10.35 -7.24 4.82
CA ALA A 124 9.04 -7.42 5.43
C ALA A 124 8.39 -8.75 5.02
N ILE A 125 8.42 -9.10 3.73
CA ILE A 125 7.87 -10.37 3.23
C ILE A 125 8.61 -11.56 3.86
N ASN A 126 9.95 -11.55 3.85
CA ASN A 126 10.74 -12.65 4.42
C ASN A 126 10.50 -12.82 5.93
N GLN A 127 10.42 -11.71 6.68
CA GLN A 127 10.04 -11.77 8.09
C GLN A 127 8.63 -12.34 8.31
N TYR A 128 7.67 -11.97 7.46
CA TYR A 128 6.31 -12.47 7.54
C TYR A 128 6.23 -13.98 7.25
N VAL A 129 6.85 -14.42 6.15
CA VAL A 129 6.93 -15.85 5.77
C VAL A 129 7.60 -16.68 6.86
N ARG A 130 8.71 -16.21 7.42
CA ARG A 130 9.38 -16.89 8.54
C ARG A 130 8.51 -16.98 9.79
N LYS A 131 7.75 -15.93 10.12
CA LYS A 131 6.80 -15.97 11.23
C LYS A 131 5.71 -17.02 11.01
N LEU A 132 5.15 -17.11 9.80
CA LEU A 132 4.14 -18.11 9.45
C LEU A 132 4.68 -19.54 9.47
N ILE A 133 5.93 -19.75 9.07
CA ILE A 133 6.58 -21.07 9.14
C ILE A 133 6.77 -21.50 10.61
N LEU A 134 7.24 -20.60 11.47
CA LEU A 134 7.58 -20.87 12.88
C LEU A 134 6.38 -20.91 13.84
N LYS A 135 5.26 -20.27 13.51
CA LYS A 135 4.02 -20.30 14.29
C LYS A 135 2.83 -20.54 13.35
N PRO A 136 2.43 -21.79 13.13
CA PRO A 136 1.40 -22.09 12.14
C PRO A 136 0.05 -21.40 12.42
N GLN A 137 -0.38 -21.18 13.67
CA GLN A 137 -1.68 -20.58 13.97
C GLN A 137 -1.76 -19.96 15.37
N GLN A 138 -1.15 -18.79 15.60
CA GLN A 138 -1.53 -17.96 16.76
C GLN A 138 -1.53 -16.49 16.36
N ASP A 139 -2.72 -15.88 16.45
CA ASP A 139 -3.04 -14.45 16.43
C ASP A 139 -1.83 -13.54 16.17
N ILE A 140 -1.56 -13.28 14.88
CA ILE A 140 -0.64 -12.21 14.52
C ILE A 140 -1.44 -10.91 14.61
N GLU A 141 -1.46 -10.32 15.81
CA GLU A 141 -1.93 -8.96 16.02
C GLU A 141 -1.25 -8.03 15.01
N TYR A 142 -2.10 -7.39 14.21
CA TYR A 142 -1.79 -6.66 13.00
C TYR A 142 -1.08 -5.34 13.32
N ARG A 143 0.25 -5.34 13.37
CA ARG A 143 1.02 -4.09 13.30
C ARG A 143 1.41 -3.79 11.86
N VAL A 144 0.86 -2.67 11.39
CA VAL A 144 1.04 -2.04 10.09
C VAL A 144 2.51 -2.02 9.69
N PHE A 145 2.82 -2.57 8.51
CA PHE A 145 4.10 -2.29 7.83
C PHE A 145 3.99 -0.87 7.27
N VAL A 146 4.61 0.09 7.97
CA VAL A 146 4.85 1.46 7.48
C VAL A 146 6.17 1.49 6.74
#